data_AF-A0A4Q3YA55-F1
#
_entry.id   AF-A0A4Q3YA55-F1
#
_cell.length_a   1.000
_cell.length_b   1.000
_cell.length_c   1.000
_cell.angle_alpha   90.00
_cell.angle_beta   90.00
_cell.angle_gamma   90.00
#
_symmetry.space_group_name_H-M   'P 1'
#
loop_
_entity.id
_entity.type
_entity.pdbx_description
1 polymer ?
#
loop_
_entity_poly.entity_id
_entity_poly.type
_entity_poly.pdbx_seq_one_letter_code
_entity_poly.pdbx_strand_id
1 'polypeptide(L)'
;MSKFLKIFAPAGAGAASILTLAYVMADQFVVDIPAPLRTVIAVQPAQAQEAPVEETATAEAPMEAPVEMAAAIVEPAAPSREGGYGLGREALPEEVAAWDFDVRPDGLGLPEGSGDVWTGEEVFVEKCSMCHGDFGEAVGRWPVLAGGWDTLENKDPVKTIGSYWPYLSTVFDYVHRAMPFGEAESLTADETYAITAYLLYVNNLVEDDFELSHENFAEVRLPNEGGFFMDDRLETEFPAFVRPEICMENCKETVEITMRASVLDVTPEESGVVEGDGAEAPAAEAPAAEEALVEEAATEEAAPAAEPAEETAALDPALVEEGAGVFRKCQACHQVGDGATNRVGPELNGLMGRVVGSVDGFNYSNGFADAAAAGEVWTAESLAEFLTNPRQARAGTKMSFAGLRDQADIDAVLAYIQSEGGM
;
A
#
# COMPACT_ATOMS: atom_id res chain seq x y z
N MET A 1 37.47 -36.25 -68.55
CA MET A 1 36.38 -35.23 -68.54
C MET A 1 34.95 -35.82 -68.39
N SER A 2 34.68 -37.08 -68.75
CA SER A 2 33.30 -37.64 -68.72
C SER A 2 32.70 -37.97 -67.34
N LYS A 3 33.50 -38.24 -66.31
CA LYS A 3 32.98 -38.57 -64.95
C LYS A 3 32.59 -37.33 -64.13
N PHE A 4 33.22 -36.19 -64.37
CA PHE A 4 32.96 -34.95 -63.62
C PHE A 4 31.57 -34.39 -63.95
N LEU A 5 31.19 -34.36 -65.24
CA LEU A 5 29.86 -33.92 -65.65
C LEU A 5 28.73 -34.80 -65.09
N LYS A 6 28.97 -36.11 -64.96
CA LYS A 6 27.93 -37.07 -64.50
C LYS A 6 27.61 -36.96 -63.01
N ILE A 7 28.50 -36.37 -62.21
CA ILE A 7 28.34 -36.25 -60.76
C ILE A 7 27.95 -34.82 -60.38
N PHE A 8 28.62 -33.82 -60.97
CA PHE A 8 28.42 -32.43 -60.56
C PHE A 8 27.21 -31.77 -61.21
N ALA A 9 26.77 -32.21 -62.40
CA ALA A 9 25.54 -31.69 -63.01
C ALA A 9 24.27 -32.02 -62.20
N PRO A 10 24.03 -33.28 -61.75
CA PRO A 10 22.85 -33.57 -60.93
C PRO A 10 22.96 -32.96 -59.52
N ALA A 11 24.16 -32.86 -58.94
CA ALA A 11 24.35 -32.20 -57.65
C ALA A 11 24.09 -30.68 -57.73
N GLY A 12 24.57 -30.02 -58.78
CA GLY A 12 24.31 -28.59 -59.01
C GLY A 12 22.83 -28.31 -59.30
N ALA A 13 22.17 -29.16 -60.09
CA ALA A 13 20.73 -29.04 -60.34
C ALA A 13 19.89 -29.26 -59.06
N GLY A 14 20.28 -30.22 -58.22
CA GLY A 14 19.64 -30.46 -56.92
C GLY A 14 19.77 -29.26 -55.96
N ALA A 15 20.96 -28.70 -55.82
CA ALA A 15 21.19 -27.53 -54.97
C ALA A 15 20.40 -26.30 -55.47
N ALA A 16 20.39 -26.03 -56.78
CA ALA A 16 19.61 -24.94 -57.37
C ALA A 16 18.10 -25.12 -57.17
N SER A 17 17.59 -26.35 -57.28
CA SER A 17 16.18 -26.65 -57.06
C SER A 17 15.76 -26.40 -55.61
N ILE A 18 16.59 -26.84 -54.64
CA ILE A 18 16.32 -26.62 -53.21
C ILE A 18 16.35 -25.13 -52.86
N LEU A 19 17.35 -24.39 -53.37
CA LEU A 19 17.44 -22.93 -53.14
C LEU A 19 16.26 -22.18 -53.77
N THR A 20 15.81 -22.59 -54.96
CA THR A 20 14.65 -21.97 -55.61
C THR A 20 13.37 -22.26 -54.84
N LEU A 21 13.19 -23.49 -54.35
CA LEU A 21 12.04 -23.85 -53.52
C LEU A 21 12.05 -23.10 -52.19
N ALA A 22 13.21 -22.94 -51.55
CA ALA A 22 13.36 -22.17 -50.32
C ALA A 22 13.03 -20.68 -50.53
N TYR A 23 13.50 -20.08 -51.64
CA TYR A 23 13.18 -18.70 -51.99
C TYR A 23 11.68 -18.50 -52.23
N VAL A 24 11.05 -19.39 -53.00
CA VAL A 24 9.60 -19.30 -53.30
C VAL A 24 8.76 -19.54 -52.04
N MET A 25 9.16 -20.45 -51.16
CA MET A 25 8.43 -20.70 -49.92
C MET A 25 8.62 -19.57 -48.90
N ALA A 26 9.79 -18.93 -48.83
CA ALA A 26 10.00 -17.78 -47.97
C ALA A 26 9.10 -16.59 -48.36
N ASP A 27 8.89 -16.39 -49.66
CA ASP A 27 8.05 -15.30 -50.19
C ASP A 27 6.53 -15.56 -49.97
N GLN A 28 6.10 -16.82 -49.85
CA GLN A 28 4.69 -17.15 -49.62
C GLN A 28 4.20 -16.93 -48.17
N PHE A 29 5.10 -16.73 -47.20
CA PHE A 29 4.74 -16.44 -45.81
C PHE A 29 4.99 -14.98 -45.40
N VAL A 30 5.56 -14.16 -46.28
CA VAL A 30 5.62 -12.70 -46.10
C VAL A 30 4.34 -12.12 -46.69
N VAL A 31 3.32 -11.98 -45.85
CA VAL A 31 2.14 -11.21 -46.20
C VAL A 31 2.56 -9.74 -46.24
N ASP A 32 2.69 -9.16 -47.42
CA ASP A 32 2.83 -7.71 -47.57
C ASP A 32 1.59 -7.07 -46.94
N ILE A 33 1.73 -6.51 -45.74
CA ILE A 33 0.67 -5.77 -45.06
C ILE A 33 0.34 -4.57 -45.96
N PRO A 34 -0.88 -4.48 -46.52
CA PRO A 34 -1.22 -3.38 -47.41
C PRO A 34 -1.09 -2.05 -46.67
N ALA A 35 -0.54 -1.05 -47.36
CA ALA A 35 -0.19 0.27 -46.86
C ALA A 35 -1.19 0.93 -45.87
N PRO A 36 -2.54 0.82 -45.96
CA PRO A 36 -3.42 1.44 -44.97
C PRO A 36 -3.27 0.91 -43.53
N LEU A 37 -2.71 -0.28 -43.32
CA LEU A 37 -2.48 -0.83 -41.96
C LEU A 37 -1.20 -0.32 -41.29
N ARG A 38 -0.23 0.23 -42.05
CA ARG A 38 0.97 0.84 -41.45
C ARG A 38 0.68 2.18 -40.77
N THR A 39 -0.34 2.90 -41.24
CA THR A 39 -0.69 4.22 -40.71
C THR A 39 -1.50 4.13 -39.40
N VAL A 40 -2.17 3.01 -39.13
CA VAL A 40 -2.99 2.81 -37.93
C VAL A 40 -2.15 2.40 -36.70
N ILE A 41 -0.92 1.94 -36.91
CA ILE A 41 0.03 1.59 -35.83
C ILE A 41 0.89 2.80 -35.42
N ALA A 42 0.88 3.89 -36.19
CA ALA A 42 1.40 5.17 -35.73
C ALA A 42 0.39 5.77 -34.74
N VAL A 43 0.66 5.56 -33.45
CA VAL A 43 -0.06 6.17 -32.33
C VAL A 43 -0.19 7.67 -32.59
N GLN A 44 -1.39 8.12 -32.96
CA GLN A 44 -1.75 9.52 -32.87
C GLN A 44 -2.09 9.78 -31.41
N PRO A 45 -1.38 10.70 -30.72
CA PRO A 45 -1.81 11.12 -29.39
C PRO A 45 -3.19 11.75 -29.52
N ALA A 46 -4.11 11.33 -28.65
CA ALA A 46 -5.47 11.85 -28.61
C ALA A 46 -5.44 13.38 -28.48
N GLN A 47 -5.72 14.07 -29.58
CA GLN A 47 -5.99 15.50 -29.58
C GLN A 47 -7.49 15.65 -29.35
N ALA A 48 -7.87 16.09 -28.14
CA ALA A 48 -9.20 16.62 -27.90
C ALA A 48 -9.38 17.88 -28.76
N GLN A 49 -10.20 17.80 -29.81
CA GLN A 49 -10.63 18.99 -30.54
C GLN A 49 -11.85 19.58 -29.84
N GLU A 50 -11.66 20.77 -29.26
CA GLU A 50 -12.74 21.67 -28.87
C GLU A 50 -13.56 22.04 -30.12
N ALA A 51 -14.87 21.82 -30.08
CA ALA A 51 -15.78 22.28 -31.13
C ALA A 51 -16.22 23.74 -30.86
N PRO A 52 -16.26 24.62 -31.87
CA PRO A 52 -16.76 25.97 -31.70
C PRO A 52 -18.30 25.97 -31.67
N VAL A 53 -18.85 26.75 -30.74
CA VAL A 53 -20.28 27.04 -30.63
C VAL A 53 -20.64 28.07 -31.70
N GLU A 54 -21.57 27.72 -32.60
CA GLU A 54 -22.26 28.69 -33.45
C GLU A 54 -23.76 28.71 -33.11
N GLU A 55 -24.22 29.91 -32.80
CA GLU A 55 -25.56 30.29 -32.36
C GLU A 55 -26.45 30.57 -33.57
N THR A 56 -27.63 29.95 -33.70
CA THR A 56 -28.77 30.60 -34.39
C THR A 56 -30.14 30.11 -33.95
N ALA A 57 -31.05 31.07 -33.88
CA ALA A 57 -32.38 31.11 -33.28
C ALA A 57 -33.53 30.42 -34.06
N THR A 58 -34.51 29.95 -33.26
CA THR A 58 -36.00 30.01 -33.37
C THR A 58 -36.74 29.83 -34.70
N ALA A 59 -37.76 28.95 -34.72
CA ALA A 59 -39.13 29.27 -35.18
C ALA A 59 -40.15 28.13 -34.91
N GLU A 60 -41.42 28.52 -34.75
CA GLU A 60 -42.58 27.83 -34.18
C GLU A 60 -43.33 26.84 -35.12
N ALA A 61 -44.18 25.98 -34.50
CA ALA A 61 -45.11 25.00 -35.08
C ALA A 61 -46.36 25.66 -35.78
N PRO A 62 -47.37 24.96 -36.41
CA PRO A 62 -48.25 23.98 -35.72
C PRO A 62 -49.01 22.89 -36.56
N MET A 63 -49.53 21.89 -35.79
CA MET A 63 -50.82 21.15 -35.82
C MET A 63 -51.55 20.73 -37.12
N GLU A 64 -51.95 19.44 -37.19
CA GLU A 64 -53.37 18.96 -37.26
C GLU A 64 -53.49 17.50 -36.73
N ALA A 65 -54.58 17.19 -36.01
CA ALA A 65 -54.96 15.90 -35.36
C ALA A 65 -55.98 15.11 -36.25
N PRO A 66 -56.64 13.96 -35.91
CA PRO A 66 -56.78 13.28 -34.59
C PRO A 66 -56.98 11.71 -34.59
N VAL A 67 -57.23 11.18 -33.37
CA VAL A 67 -57.98 9.97 -32.95
C VAL A 67 -57.23 8.64 -32.70
N GLU A 68 -57.41 8.17 -31.46
CA GLU A 68 -56.80 7.04 -30.76
C GLU A 68 -57.15 5.64 -31.28
N MET A 69 -56.16 4.75 -31.20
CA MET A 69 -56.37 3.36 -30.79
C MET A 69 -55.35 3.02 -29.70
N ALA A 70 -55.86 2.59 -28.55
CA ALA A 70 -55.07 2.03 -27.46
C ALA A 70 -54.39 0.73 -27.93
N ALA A 71 -53.15 0.86 -28.42
CA ALA A 71 -52.20 -0.23 -28.54
C ALA A 71 -51.20 -0.10 -27.39
N ALA A 72 -50.71 -1.24 -26.91
CA ALA A 72 -49.82 -1.45 -25.77
C ALA A 72 -48.90 -0.26 -25.46
N ILE A 73 -48.68 0.00 -24.18
CA ILE A 73 -47.59 0.85 -23.71
C ILE A 73 -46.28 0.13 -24.10
N VAL A 74 -45.91 0.30 -25.37
CA VAL A 74 -44.55 0.09 -25.86
C VAL A 74 -43.84 1.30 -25.32
N GLU A 75 -43.05 1.11 -24.26
CA GLU A 75 -42.08 2.14 -23.88
C GLU A 75 -41.28 2.48 -25.14
N PRO A 76 -41.30 3.76 -25.58
CA PRO A 76 -40.55 4.13 -26.77
C PRO A 76 -39.09 3.81 -26.52
N ALA A 77 -38.44 3.19 -27.51
CA ALA A 77 -36.99 3.05 -27.51
C ALA A 77 -36.38 4.43 -27.22
N ALA A 78 -35.48 4.49 -26.24
CA ALA A 78 -34.90 5.74 -25.80
C ALA A 78 -34.32 6.50 -27.01
N PRO A 79 -34.54 7.82 -27.10
CA PRO A 79 -34.07 8.59 -28.24
C PRO A 79 -32.54 8.55 -28.30
N SER A 80 -32.01 7.93 -29.34
CA SER A 80 -30.62 8.17 -29.75
C SER A 80 -30.47 9.62 -30.14
N ARG A 81 -29.40 10.26 -29.66
CA ARG A 81 -29.03 11.62 -30.09
C ARG A 81 -28.91 11.67 -31.63
N GLU A 82 -29.28 12.81 -32.21
CA GLU A 82 -29.05 13.12 -33.62
C GLU A 82 -27.57 12.86 -33.97
N GLY A 83 -27.32 11.97 -34.94
CA GLY A 83 -25.98 11.58 -35.40
C GLY A 83 -25.39 10.30 -34.80
N GLY A 84 -26.06 9.67 -33.82
CA GLY A 84 -25.65 8.40 -33.22
C GLY A 84 -26.20 7.14 -33.90
N TYR A 85 -25.73 5.96 -33.47
CA TYR A 85 -26.14 4.65 -34.01
C TYR A 85 -27.51 4.15 -33.53
N GLY A 86 -28.31 4.91 -32.77
CA GLY A 86 -29.58 4.38 -32.28
C GLY A 86 -29.49 3.56 -30.99
N LEU A 87 -28.33 3.51 -30.32
CA LEU A 87 -28.06 2.61 -29.20
C LEU A 87 -27.99 3.35 -27.86
N GLY A 88 -28.50 2.72 -26.81
CA GLY A 88 -28.48 3.23 -25.43
C GLY A 88 -29.60 4.22 -25.12
N ARG A 89 -29.51 4.85 -23.95
CA ARG A 89 -30.38 5.94 -23.49
C ARG A 89 -29.56 6.97 -22.73
N GLU A 90 -30.15 8.15 -22.50
CA GLU A 90 -29.57 9.11 -21.56
C GLU A 90 -29.49 8.49 -20.16
N ALA A 91 -28.34 8.66 -19.50
CA ALA A 91 -28.15 8.26 -18.11
C ALA A 91 -28.96 9.20 -17.22
N LEU A 92 -29.70 8.62 -16.28
CA LEU A 92 -30.44 9.43 -15.32
C LEU A 92 -29.43 10.07 -14.34
N PRO A 93 -29.71 11.29 -13.83
CA PRO A 93 -28.84 11.92 -12.84
C PRO A 93 -28.54 11.03 -11.64
N GLU A 94 -29.51 10.23 -11.19
CA GLU A 94 -29.36 9.32 -10.05
C GLU A 94 -28.42 8.15 -10.36
N GLU A 95 -28.33 7.72 -11.63
CA GLU A 95 -27.43 6.64 -12.05
C GLU A 95 -26.00 7.12 -12.17
N VAL A 96 -25.83 8.35 -12.67
CA VAL A 96 -24.52 9.01 -12.68
C VAL A 96 -24.06 9.20 -11.24
N ALA A 97 -24.89 9.79 -10.36
CA ALA A 97 -24.53 10.00 -8.96
C ALA A 97 -24.22 8.69 -8.20
N ALA A 98 -24.84 7.57 -8.56
CA ALA A 98 -24.57 6.27 -7.94
C ALA A 98 -23.23 5.64 -8.39
N TRP A 99 -22.69 6.03 -9.54
CA TRP A 99 -21.50 5.38 -10.13
C TRP A 99 -20.29 6.30 -10.18
N ASP A 100 -20.54 7.60 -10.39
CA ASP A 100 -19.60 8.69 -10.58
C ASP A 100 -19.44 9.47 -9.28
N PHE A 101 -18.65 8.89 -8.38
CA PHE A 101 -18.25 9.48 -7.11
C PHE A 101 -16.71 9.50 -7.00
N ASP A 102 -16.03 9.61 -8.15
CA ASP A 102 -14.57 9.72 -8.18
C ASP A 102 -14.12 11.02 -7.52
N VAL A 103 -13.05 10.96 -6.72
CA VAL A 103 -12.51 12.14 -6.07
C VAL A 103 -11.20 12.53 -6.73
N ARG A 104 -11.22 13.70 -7.36
CA ARG A 104 -10.06 14.24 -8.08
C ARG A 104 -9.10 14.96 -7.15
N PRO A 105 -7.83 15.14 -7.55
CA PRO A 105 -6.84 15.86 -6.74
C PRO A 105 -7.21 17.32 -6.42
N ASP A 106 -8.11 17.94 -7.18
CA ASP A 106 -8.64 19.28 -6.94
C ASP A 106 -9.85 19.32 -6.00
N GLY A 107 -10.27 18.15 -5.47
CA GLY A 107 -11.42 18.00 -4.58
C GLY A 107 -12.76 17.87 -5.30
N LEU A 108 -12.79 17.90 -6.64
CA LEU A 108 -14.03 17.64 -7.38
C LEU A 108 -14.50 16.20 -7.11
N GLY A 109 -15.78 16.06 -6.79
CA GLY A 109 -16.43 14.77 -6.48
C GLY A 109 -16.52 14.44 -4.98
N LEU A 110 -15.95 15.27 -4.10
CA LEU A 110 -16.10 15.06 -2.65
C LEU A 110 -17.56 15.15 -2.20
N PRO A 111 -18.08 14.15 -1.46
CA PRO A 111 -19.38 14.26 -0.81
C PRO A 111 -19.31 15.22 0.39
N GLU A 112 -20.43 15.87 0.72
CA GLU A 112 -20.55 16.63 1.97
C GLU A 112 -20.36 15.70 3.18
N GLY A 113 -19.56 16.14 4.15
CA GLY A 113 -19.26 15.38 5.36
C GLY A 113 -18.02 15.88 6.09
N SER A 114 -17.77 15.28 7.26
CA SER A 114 -16.52 15.43 8.02
C SER A 114 -16.26 14.23 8.94
N GLY A 115 -15.02 14.12 9.43
CA GLY A 115 -14.62 13.10 10.38
C GLY A 115 -13.28 13.41 11.03
N ASP A 116 -13.18 13.16 12.33
CA ASP A 116 -11.97 13.39 13.13
C ASP A 116 -11.12 12.13 13.26
N VAL A 117 -9.88 12.32 13.71
CA VAL A 117 -8.91 11.22 13.90
C VAL A 117 -9.42 10.19 14.90
N TRP A 118 -10.07 10.61 15.98
CA TRP A 118 -10.57 9.71 17.04
C TRP A 118 -11.67 8.77 16.54
N THR A 119 -12.66 9.31 15.85
CA THR A 119 -13.71 8.54 15.19
C THR A 119 -13.09 7.64 14.13
N GLY A 120 -12.12 8.16 13.38
CA GLY A 120 -11.43 7.43 12.33
C GLY A 120 -10.71 6.20 12.83
N GLU A 121 -10.05 6.32 13.98
CA GLU A 121 -9.39 5.20 14.63
C GLU A 121 -10.39 4.11 15.04
N GLU A 122 -11.50 4.47 15.67
CA GLU A 122 -12.50 3.48 16.10
C GLU A 122 -13.03 2.67 14.91
N VAL A 123 -13.38 3.37 13.82
CA VAL A 123 -13.85 2.73 12.59
C VAL A 123 -12.74 1.89 11.95
N PHE A 124 -11.49 2.37 11.96
CA PHE A 124 -10.35 1.65 11.40
C PHE A 124 -10.03 0.38 12.19
N VAL A 125 -10.08 0.43 13.52
CA VAL A 125 -9.90 -0.75 14.38
C VAL A 125 -11.01 -1.78 14.13
N GLU A 126 -12.25 -1.35 13.95
CA GLU A 126 -13.37 -2.25 13.69
C GLU A 126 -13.31 -2.88 12.29
N LYS A 127 -12.98 -2.09 11.25
CA LYS A 127 -13.18 -2.48 9.85
C LYS A 127 -11.90 -2.75 9.06
N CYS A 128 -10.74 -2.32 9.52
CA CYS A 128 -9.50 -2.31 8.72
C CYS A 128 -8.32 -3.04 9.40
N SER A 129 -8.21 -2.96 10.73
CA SER A 129 -7.04 -3.43 11.51
C SER A 129 -6.70 -4.91 11.31
N MET A 130 -7.70 -5.76 11.08
CA MET A 130 -7.50 -7.20 10.89
C MET A 130 -6.53 -7.53 9.74
N CYS A 131 -6.43 -6.63 8.76
CA CYS A 131 -5.48 -6.73 7.65
C CYS A 131 -4.37 -5.70 7.77
N HIS A 132 -4.71 -4.46 8.11
CA HIS A 132 -3.77 -3.33 8.01
C HIS A 132 -3.00 -3.02 9.30
N GLY A 133 -3.19 -3.80 10.37
CA GLY A 133 -2.62 -3.50 11.69
C GLY A 133 -3.37 -2.35 12.36
N ASP A 134 -3.17 -2.13 13.65
CA ASP A 134 -3.90 -1.06 14.36
C ASP A 134 -3.43 0.33 13.92
N PHE A 135 -2.18 0.45 13.47
CA PHE A 135 -1.52 1.71 13.08
C PHE A 135 -1.20 1.79 11.58
N GLY A 136 -1.75 0.91 10.75
CA GLY A 136 -1.43 0.85 9.32
C GLY A 136 -0.09 0.17 9.02
N GLU A 137 0.49 -0.57 9.97
CA GLU A 137 1.77 -1.29 9.85
C GLU A 137 1.67 -2.66 9.15
N ALA A 138 0.45 -3.06 8.79
CA ALA A 138 0.04 -4.36 8.25
C ALA A 138 0.12 -5.56 9.22
N VAL A 139 -0.76 -6.53 8.99
CA VAL A 139 -0.70 -7.87 9.58
C VAL A 139 -0.25 -8.86 8.50
N GLY A 140 0.80 -9.64 8.78
CA GLY A 140 1.29 -10.67 7.87
C GLY A 140 1.83 -10.11 6.54
N ARG A 141 1.14 -10.37 5.43
CA ARG A 141 1.54 -9.93 4.07
C ARG A 141 0.54 -8.94 3.45
N TRP A 142 -0.35 -8.38 4.25
CA TRP A 142 -1.25 -7.33 3.79
C TRP A 142 -0.50 -6.01 3.55
N PRO A 143 -1.10 -5.06 2.81
CA PRO A 143 -0.46 -3.78 2.52
C PRO A 143 -0.20 -2.94 3.78
N VAL A 144 1.03 -2.41 3.87
CA VAL A 144 1.43 -1.37 4.83
C VAL A 144 0.88 -0.02 4.36
N LEU A 145 0.14 0.67 5.21
CA LEU A 145 -0.50 1.95 4.94
C LEU A 145 0.29 3.15 5.51
N ALA A 146 1.12 2.93 6.53
CA ALA A 146 1.89 3.97 7.19
C ALA A 146 3.38 3.61 7.36
N GLY A 147 4.25 4.62 7.28
CA GLY A 147 5.71 4.48 7.41
C GLY A 147 6.46 4.46 6.07
N GLY A 148 7.70 3.97 6.07
CA GLY A 148 8.52 3.92 4.84
C GLY A 148 9.17 5.24 4.42
N TRP A 149 9.25 6.21 5.33
CA TRP A 149 9.95 7.48 5.15
C TRP A 149 11.40 7.28 4.70
N ASP A 150 11.82 8.09 3.73
CA ASP A 150 13.18 8.07 3.16
C ASP A 150 13.64 6.72 2.59
N THR A 151 12.70 5.81 2.30
CA THR A 151 13.04 4.48 1.76
C THR A 151 12.99 4.38 0.24
N LEU A 152 12.52 5.42 -0.47
CA LEU A 152 12.25 5.34 -1.92
C LEU A 152 13.51 5.06 -2.76
N GLU A 153 14.69 5.40 -2.26
CA GLU A 153 15.98 5.13 -2.91
C GLU A 153 16.62 3.80 -2.48
N ASN A 154 16.04 3.12 -1.49
CA ASN A 154 16.57 1.85 -1.01
C ASN A 154 16.38 0.74 -2.05
N LYS A 155 17.16 -0.34 -1.92
CA LYS A 155 17.01 -1.54 -2.75
C LYS A 155 15.59 -2.11 -2.69
N ASP A 156 14.98 -2.09 -1.49
CA ASP A 156 13.65 -2.58 -1.21
C ASP A 156 12.82 -1.45 -0.56
N PRO A 157 12.21 -0.55 -1.35
CA PRO A 157 11.48 0.61 -0.83
C PRO A 157 10.14 0.22 -0.20
N VAL A 158 9.76 0.91 0.88
CA VAL A 158 8.45 0.74 1.54
C VAL A 158 7.55 1.90 1.13
N LYS A 159 6.64 1.62 0.20
CA LYS A 159 5.81 2.62 -0.49
C LYS A 159 4.40 2.65 0.12
N THR A 160 4.12 3.65 0.94
CA THR A 160 2.88 3.81 1.70
C THR A 160 2.15 5.09 1.28
N ILE A 161 1.05 5.42 1.96
CA ILE A 161 0.35 6.69 1.78
C ILE A 161 1.30 7.86 2.06
N GLY A 162 1.94 7.87 3.24
CA GLY A 162 2.84 8.97 3.62
C GLY A 162 4.13 9.04 2.81
N SER A 163 4.72 7.89 2.45
CA SER A 163 6.02 7.87 1.77
C SER A 163 5.96 8.02 0.25
N TYR A 164 4.85 7.65 -0.39
CA TYR A 164 4.80 7.53 -1.85
C TYR A 164 3.60 8.17 -2.52
N TRP A 165 2.41 8.19 -1.91
CA TRP A 165 1.22 8.64 -2.63
C TRP A 165 1.23 10.16 -2.86
N PRO A 166 0.75 10.64 -4.02
CA PRO A 166 0.83 12.07 -4.33
C PRO A 166 -0.37 12.87 -3.81
N TYR A 167 -1.56 12.28 -3.72
CA TYR A 167 -2.79 13.02 -3.45
C TYR A 167 -3.66 12.32 -2.41
N LEU A 168 -4.23 13.11 -1.51
CA LEU A 168 -5.21 12.64 -0.53
C LEU A 168 -6.51 12.14 -1.18
N SER A 169 -6.86 12.71 -2.34
CA SER A 169 -8.04 12.32 -3.11
C SER A 169 -8.05 10.83 -3.44
N THR A 170 -6.88 10.25 -3.77
CA THR A 170 -6.75 8.84 -4.06
C THR A 170 -6.99 7.97 -2.82
N VAL A 171 -6.61 8.46 -1.63
CA VAL A 171 -6.89 7.76 -0.36
C VAL A 171 -8.40 7.71 -0.13
N PHE A 172 -9.06 8.87 -0.21
CA PHE A 172 -10.50 8.96 0.01
C PHE A 172 -11.29 8.13 -0.99
N ASP A 173 -11.07 8.34 -2.30
CA ASP A 173 -11.77 7.62 -3.37
C ASP A 173 -11.59 6.11 -3.24
N TYR A 174 -10.34 5.64 -3.13
CA TYR A 174 -10.06 4.22 -3.05
C TYR A 174 -10.66 3.57 -1.80
N VAL A 175 -10.59 4.23 -0.64
CA VAL A 175 -11.19 3.72 0.60
C VAL A 175 -12.71 3.68 0.47
N HIS A 176 -13.34 4.76 0.01
CA HIS A 176 -14.80 4.83 -0.15
C HIS A 176 -15.32 3.77 -1.14
N ARG A 177 -14.60 3.59 -2.24
CA ARG A 177 -15.02 2.75 -3.36
C ARG A 177 -14.70 1.28 -3.19
N ALA A 178 -13.56 0.95 -2.59
CA ALA A 178 -13.00 -0.40 -2.67
C ALA A 178 -12.72 -1.04 -1.30
N MET A 179 -12.89 -0.32 -0.19
CA MET A 179 -12.65 -0.83 1.15
C MET A 179 -13.94 -0.83 2.01
N PRO A 180 -14.03 -1.70 3.02
CA PRO A 180 -13.09 -2.79 3.37
C PRO A 180 -13.02 -3.90 2.32
N PHE A 181 -11.89 -4.60 2.22
CA PHE A 181 -11.73 -5.70 1.27
C PHE A 181 -12.69 -6.85 1.59
N GLY A 182 -13.62 -7.12 0.67
CA GLY A 182 -14.71 -8.10 0.85
C GLY A 182 -16.07 -7.46 1.18
N GLU A 183 -16.09 -6.18 1.50
CA GLU A 183 -17.29 -5.40 1.83
C GLU A 183 -17.17 -3.95 1.31
N ALA A 184 -16.71 -3.80 0.07
CA ALA A 184 -16.53 -2.50 -0.57
C ALA A 184 -17.85 -1.70 -0.70
N GLU A 185 -17.76 -0.37 -0.74
CA GLU A 185 -18.91 0.57 -0.80
C GLU A 185 -19.83 0.51 0.46
N SER A 186 -19.34 -0.02 1.58
CA SER A 186 -20.09 -0.09 2.85
C SER A 186 -19.87 1.10 3.78
N LEU A 187 -18.86 1.93 3.49
CA LEU A 187 -18.52 3.11 4.29
C LEU A 187 -19.38 4.30 3.91
N THR A 188 -19.84 5.04 4.90
CA THR A 188 -20.44 6.37 4.71
C THR A 188 -19.36 7.41 4.38
N ALA A 189 -19.79 8.58 3.88
CA ALA A 189 -18.89 9.70 3.60
C ALA A 189 -18.13 10.13 4.88
N ASP A 190 -18.83 10.31 6.00
CA ASP A 190 -18.23 10.71 7.28
C ASP A 190 -17.25 9.66 7.82
N GLU A 191 -17.58 8.36 7.74
CA GLU A 191 -16.63 7.29 8.11
C GLU A 191 -15.38 7.32 7.23
N THR A 192 -15.53 7.64 5.94
CA THR A 192 -14.40 7.74 5.01
C THR A 192 -13.52 8.95 5.33
N TYR A 193 -14.12 10.10 5.65
CA TYR A 193 -13.37 11.27 6.13
C TYR A 193 -12.61 10.95 7.42
N ALA A 194 -13.27 10.30 8.38
CA ALA A 194 -12.68 9.93 9.65
C ALA A 194 -11.49 8.97 9.46
N ILE A 195 -11.67 7.88 8.69
CA ILE A 195 -10.57 6.95 8.36
C ILE A 195 -9.42 7.69 7.66
N THR A 196 -9.73 8.60 6.74
CA THR A 196 -8.72 9.39 6.03
C THR A 196 -7.95 10.30 6.98
N ALA A 197 -8.62 10.95 7.94
CA ALA A 197 -8.00 11.74 9.00
C ALA A 197 -7.07 10.86 9.87
N TYR A 198 -7.53 9.67 10.26
CA TYR A 198 -6.71 8.70 11.00
C TYR A 198 -5.48 8.26 10.21
N LEU A 199 -5.62 7.98 8.92
CA LEU A 199 -4.50 7.60 8.04
C LEU A 199 -3.47 8.72 7.87
N LEU A 200 -3.91 9.98 7.84
CA LEU A 200 -3.01 11.14 7.88
C LEU A 200 -2.24 11.19 9.22
N TYR A 201 -2.94 10.94 10.32
CA TYR A 201 -2.37 10.95 11.65
C TYR A 201 -1.32 9.86 11.89
N VAL A 202 -1.60 8.59 11.53
CA VAL A 202 -0.60 7.51 11.66
C VAL A 202 0.58 7.67 10.69
N ASN A 203 0.42 8.48 9.64
CA ASN A 203 1.52 8.94 8.78
C ASN A 203 2.20 10.22 9.31
N ASN A 204 1.92 10.68 10.54
CA ASN A 204 2.50 11.88 11.14
C ASN A 204 2.30 13.17 10.31
N LEU A 205 1.19 13.28 9.58
CA LEU A 205 0.88 14.45 8.75
C LEU A 205 -0.03 15.46 9.45
N VAL A 206 -0.78 15.01 10.46
CA VAL A 206 -1.71 15.83 11.26
C VAL A 206 -1.63 15.42 12.74
N GLU A 207 -2.18 16.25 13.61
CA GLU A 207 -2.33 15.95 15.05
C GLU A 207 -3.62 15.17 15.32
N ASP A 208 -3.79 14.67 16.55
CA ASP A 208 -4.90 13.80 16.94
C ASP A 208 -6.24 14.53 17.13
N ASP A 209 -6.24 15.85 17.22
CA ASP A 209 -7.45 16.68 17.26
C ASP A 209 -7.90 17.16 15.87
N PHE A 210 -7.25 16.69 14.80
CA PHE A 210 -7.56 17.09 13.43
C PHE A 210 -8.91 16.53 12.96
N GLU A 211 -9.71 17.38 12.32
CA GLU A 211 -10.95 17.04 11.63
C GLU A 211 -10.81 17.31 10.14
N LEU A 212 -11.02 16.27 9.32
CA LEU A 212 -11.04 16.38 7.87
C LEU A 212 -12.48 16.58 7.40
N SER A 213 -12.70 17.51 6.47
CA SER A 213 -14.01 17.77 5.88
C SER A 213 -13.88 18.08 4.39
N HIS A 214 -15.01 18.04 3.69
CA HIS A 214 -15.09 18.49 2.30
C HIS A 214 -14.61 19.95 2.10
N GLU A 215 -14.64 20.79 3.15
CA GLU A 215 -14.24 22.20 3.07
C GLU A 215 -12.71 22.37 3.14
N ASN A 216 -12.01 21.57 3.95
CA ASN A 216 -10.57 21.69 4.16
C ASN A 216 -9.72 20.64 3.42
N PHE A 217 -10.35 19.66 2.75
CA PHE A 217 -9.68 18.54 2.10
C PHE A 217 -8.55 18.97 1.15
N ALA A 218 -8.79 20.00 0.33
CA ALA A 218 -7.84 20.48 -0.67
C ALA A 218 -6.62 21.22 -0.08
N GLU A 219 -6.64 21.52 1.22
CA GLU A 219 -5.52 22.16 1.93
C GLU A 219 -4.46 21.13 2.34
N VAL A 220 -4.82 19.86 2.45
CA VAL A 220 -3.91 18.78 2.86
C VAL A 220 -3.09 18.29 1.66
N ARG A 221 -1.76 18.36 1.78
CA ARG A 221 -0.81 17.98 0.74
C ARG A 221 0.04 16.80 1.21
N LEU A 222 0.12 15.74 0.41
CA LEU A 222 0.97 14.59 0.74
C LEU A 222 2.44 14.89 0.37
N PRO A 223 3.41 14.34 1.12
CA PRO A 223 4.82 14.70 0.94
C PRO A 223 5.39 14.41 -0.44
N ASN A 224 4.89 13.36 -1.12
CA ASN A 224 5.39 12.91 -2.41
C ASN A 224 4.56 13.41 -3.60
N GLU A 225 3.79 14.48 -3.45
CA GLU A 225 2.99 15.07 -4.54
C GLU A 225 3.83 15.40 -5.79
N GLY A 226 5.05 15.92 -5.58
CA GLY A 226 6.00 16.22 -6.66
C GLY A 226 6.87 15.04 -7.12
N GLY A 227 6.65 13.83 -6.58
CA GLY A 227 7.49 12.65 -6.84
C GLY A 227 7.20 11.90 -8.13
N PHE A 228 6.24 12.37 -8.93
CA PHE A 228 5.79 11.72 -10.15
C PHE A 228 6.02 12.59 -11.37
N PHE A 229 6.34 11.97 -12.50
CA PHE A 229 6.49 12.62 -13.78
C PHE A 229 5.81 11.80 -14.88
N MET A 230 5.44 12.47 -15.96
CA MET A 230 4.87 11.79 -17.13
C MET A 230 5.93 10.90 -17.77
N ASP A 231 5.51 9.74 -18.26
CA ASP A 231 6.38 8.77 -18.94
C ASP A 231 7.32 9.43 -19.96
N ASP A 232 8.62 9.38 -19.68
CA ASP A 232 9.69 10.01 -20.46
C ASP A 232 10.52 9.00 -21.26
N ARG A 233 10.09 7.73 -21.34
CA ARG A 233 10.85 6.65 -22.00
C ARG A 233 11.19 6.95 -23.46
N LEU A 234 10.36 7.74 -24.15
CA LEU A 234 10.64 8.19 -25.52
C LEU A 234 11.92 9.02 -25.62
N GLU A 235 12.28 9.73 -24.55
CA GLU A 235 13.45 10.59 -24.47
C GLU A 235 14.65 9.88 -23.81
N THR A 236 14.41 9.12 -22.74
CA THR A 236 15.47 8.53 -21.90
C THR A 236 15.88 7.13 -22.31
N GLU A 237 14.93 6.29 -22.73
CA GLU A 237 15.15 4.87 -23.00
C GLU A 237 15.23 4.55 -24.49
N PHE A 238 14.28 5.04 -25.28
CA PHE A 238 14.15 4.66 -26.69
C PHE A 238 15.41 4.97 -27.51
N PRO A 239 16.09 6.12 -27.33
CA PRO A 239 17.36 6.37 -28.00
C PRO A 239 18.47 5.38 -27.62
N ALA A 240 18.42 4.81 -26.41
CA ALA A 240 19.40 3.84 -25.93
C ALA A 240 19.08 2.39 -26.36
N PHE A 241 17.80 2.00 -26.34
CA PHE A 241 17.38 0.62 -26.59
C PHE A 241 16.91 0.37 -28.03
N VAL A 242 16.29 1.35 -28.68
CA VAL A 242 15.80 1.26 -30.06
C VAL A 242 16.86 1.83 -31.00
N ARG A 243 17.96 1.09 -31.14
CA ARG A 243 19.04 1.47 -32.06
C ARG A 243 18.68 1.05 -33.49
N PRO A 244 18.93 1.90 -34.50
CA PRO A 244 18.64 1.57 -35.90
C PRO A 244 19.49 0.40 -36.42
N GLU A 245 20.65 0.17 -35.81
CA GLU A 245 21.54 -0.94 -36.14
C GLU A 245 21.68 -1.86 -34.93
N ILE A 246 21.17 -3.08 -35.07
CA ILE A 246 21.33 -4.15 -34.09
C ILE A 246 22.62 -4.90 -34.42
N CYS A 247 23.42 -5.21 -33.42
CA CYS A 247 24.63 -6.03 -33.63
C CYS A 247 24.24 -7.44 -34.11
N MET A 248 24.85 -7.88 -35.20
CA MET A 248 24.60 -9.20 -35.80
C MET A 248 25.74 -10.20 -35.56
N GLU A 249 26.97 -9.73 -35.35
CA GLU A 249 28.16 -10.59 -35.22
C GLU A 249 29.09 -10.07 -34.11
N ASN A 250 29.68 -10.99 -33.34
CA ASN A 250 30.66 -10.70 -32.27
C ASN A 250 30.15 -9.68 -31.22
N CYS A 251 28.87 -9.78 -30.83
CA CYS A 251 28.18 -8.75 -30.04
C CYS A 251 28.52 -8.72 -28.55
N LYS A 252 29.09 -9.79 -28.00
CA LYS A 252 29.51 -9.90 -26.61
C LYS A 252 30.83 -10.65 -26.55
N GLU A 253 31.68 -10.25 -25.61
CA GLU A 253 32.95 -10.92 -25.35
C GLU A 253 32.77 -12.20 -24.52
N THR A 254 31.84 -12.18 -23.55
CA THR A 254 31.51 -13.32 -22.69
C THR A 254 30.00 -13.50 -22.53
N VAL A 255 29.59 -14.73 -22.18
CA VAL A 255 28.19 -15.14 -21.98
C VAL A 255 28.04 -15.93 -20.67
N GLU A 256 28.67 -15.44 -19.61
CA GLU A 256 28.62 -16.07 -18.29
C GLU A 256 27.20 -16.04 -17.70
N ILE A 257 26.81 -17.14 -17.05
CA ILE A 257 25.52 -17.25 -16.37
C ILE A 257 25.65 -16.60 -14.99
N THR A 258 24.95 -15.48 -14.77
CA THR A 258 24.98 -14.73 -13.51
C THR A 258 23.85 -15.08 -12.56
N MET A 259 22.72 -15.58 -13.07
CA MET A 259 21.54 -15.94 -12.28
C MET A 259 20.82 -17.14 -12.89
N ARG A 260 20.24 -17.99 -12.04
CA ARG A 260 19.40 -19.13 -12.45
C ARG A 260 18.13 -19.14 -11.60
N ALA A 261 16.96 -19.14 -12.25
CA ALA A 261 15.68 -19.18 -11.54
C ALA A 261 15.52 -20.43 -10.67
N SER A 262 16.13 -21.55 -11.07
CA SER A 262 16.18 -22.81 -10.30
C SER A 262 16.91 -22.69 -8.96
N VAL A 263 17.62 -21.58 -8.70
CA VAL A 263 18.23 -21.32 -7.38
C VAL A 263 17.21 -20.74 -6.40
N LEU A 264 16.21 -20.00 -6.89
CA LEU A 264 15.14 -19.47 -6.04
C LEU A 264 14.07 -20.52 -5.78
N ASP A 265 13.78 -21.36 -6.78
CA ASP A 265 12.90 -22.53 -6.69
C ASP A 265 11.51 -22.26 -6.06
N VAL A 266 10.91 -21.13 -6.44
CA VAL A 266 9.56 -20.72 -6.00
C VAL A 266 8.48 -20.97 -7.06
N THR A 267 8.81 -21.72 -8.13
CA THR A 267 7.86 -22.03 -9.21
C THR A 267 7.13 -23.32 -8.85
N PRO A 268 5.78 -23.35 -8.81
CA PRO A 268 5.05 -24.59 -8.52
C PRO A 268 5.43 -25.70 -9.50
N GLU A 269 5.72 -26.88 -8.97
CA GLU A 269 6.00 -28.07 -9.79
C GLU A 269 4.68 -28.72 -10.25
N GLU A 270 4.66 -29.20 -11.49
CA GLU A 270 3.64 -30.18 -11.89
C GLU A 270 3.88 -31.46 -11.09
N SER A 271 2.82 -32.01 -10.49
CA SER A 271 2.88 -33.25 -9.70
C SER A 271 3.30 -34.45 -10.55
N GLY A 272 4.61 -34.60 -10.78
CA GLY A 272 5.12 -35.71 -11.58
C GLY A 272 6.57 -35.68 -12.03
N VAL A 273 7.34 -34.61 -11.83
CA VAL A 273 8.75 -34.60 -12.27
C VAL A 273 9.68 -34.28 -11.10
N VAL A 274 9.93 -35.30 -10.28
CA VAL A 274 11.10 -35.31 -9.40
C VAL A 274 12.29 -35.73 -10.24
N GLU A 275 13.02 -34.77 -10.81
CA GLU A 275 14.43 -34.98 -11.16
C GLU A 275 15.27 -34.23 -10.13
N GLY A 276 15.76 -35.00 -9.16
CA GLY A 276 16.59 -34.48 -8.09
C GLY A 276 17.97 -34.04 -8.57
N ASP A 277 18.46 -32.98 -7.95
CA ASP A 277 19.84 -32.96 -7.48
C ASP A 277 19.86 -32.15 -6.17
N GLY A 278 20.36 -32.80 -5.12
CA GLY A 278 20.21 -32.37 -3.75
C GLY A 278 21.02 -31.11 -3.42
N ALA A 279 20.35 -30.15 -2.79
CA ALA A 279 20.93 -29.31 -1.78
C ALA A 279 19.92 -29.24 -0.62
N GLU A 280 20.17 -30.03 0.42
CA GLU A 280 19.41 -29.96 1.67
C GLU A 280 19.45 -28.53 2.22
N ALA A 281 18.31 -27.84 2.19
CA ALA A 281 18.06 -26.72 3.08
C ALA A 281 17.74 -27.30 4.47
N PRO A 282 18.37 -26.83 5.55
CA PRO A 282 18.03 -27.30 6.88
C PRO A 282 16.61 -26.82 7.21
N ALA A 283 15.70 -27.78 7.39
CA ALA A 283 14.40 -27.55 7.97
C ALA A 283 14.60 -27.00 9.38
N ALA A 284 14.14 -25.77 9.61
CA ALA A 284 14.00 -25.24 10.95
C ALA A 284 12.93 -26.08 11.67
N GLU A 285 13.39 -26.89 12.63
CA GLU A 285 12.55 -27.60 13.57
C GLU A 285 11.74 -26.59 14.38
N ALA A 286 10.42 -26.58 14.19
CA ALA A 286 9.49 -26.06 15.16
C ALA A 286 9.30 -27.13 16.24
N PRO A 287 9.60 -26.86 17.52
CA PRO A 287 9.09 -27.72 18.58
C PRO A 287 7.64 -27.31 18.86
N ALA A 288 6.73 -28.23 18.54
CA ALA A 288 5.47 -28.33 19.25
C ALA A 288 5.75 -28.86 20.67
N ALA A 289 5.29 -28.14 21.68
CA ALA A 289 5.11 -28.63 23.05
C ALA A 289 3.84 -27.94 23.58
N GLU A 290 2.69 -28.60 23.52
CA GLU A 290 2.18 -29.54 24.52
C GLU A 290 1.43 -28.77 25.64
N GLU A 291 0.11 -28.74 25.48
CA GLU A 291 -0.84 -28.36 26.54
C GLU A 291 -0.67 -29.30 27.73
N ALA A 292 -0.43 -28.75 28.91
CA ALA A 292 -0.65 -29.44 30.17
C ALA A 292 -1.30 -28.47 31.18
N LEU A 293 -2.60 -28.67 31.35
CA LEU A 293 -3.41 -28.17 32.46
C LEU A 293 -2.92 -28.79 33.79
N VAL A 294 -2.69 -27.98 34.83
CA VAL A 294 -3.04 -28.33 36.22
C VAL A 294 -3.41 -27.07 37.00
N GLU A 295 -4.59 -27.11 37.60
CA GLU A 295 -5.22 -26.19 38.54
C GLU A 295 -4.78 -26.53 39.98
N GLU A 296 -4.61 -25.54 40.86
CA GLU A 296 -5.34 -25.38 42.15
C GLU A 296 -4.57 -24.51 43.18
N ALA A 297 -5.36 -23.74 43.93
CA ALA A 297 -5.01 -22.65 44.82
C ALA A 297 -4.44 -23.05 46.19
N ALA A 298 -3.74 -22.10 46.84
CA ALA A 298 -3.87 -21.88 48.28
C ALA A 298 -3.41 -20.46 48.69
N THR A 299 -4.31 -19.77 49.38
CA THR A 299 -4.18 -18.53 50.16
C THR A 299 -3.20 -18.64 51.34
N GLU A 300 -2.55 -17.55 51.76
CA GLU A 300 -2.64 -16.94 53.12
C GLU A 300 -1.76 -15.66 53.29
N GLU A 301 -2.45 -14.53 53.52
CA GLU A 301 -2.27 -13.48 54.56
C GLU A 301 -1.00 -12.60 54.68
N ALA A 302 -1.23 -11.40 55.24
CA ALA A 302 -0.51 -10.16 55.02
C ALA A 302 0.34 -9.63 56.20
N ALA A 303 1.36 -8.84 55.82
CA ALA A 303 1.91 -7.61 56.46
C ALA A 303 2.86 -7.74 57.69
N PRO A 304 3.71 -6.73 58.03
CA PRO A 304 3.85 -5.38 57.43
C PRO A 304 5.29 -4.84 57.19
N ALA A 305 5.34 -3.80 56.34
CA ALA A 305 6.21 -2.62 56.21
C ALA A 305 7.57 -2.48 56.95
N ALA A 306 8.61 -2.15 56.16
CA ALA A 306 9.64 -1.16 56.50
C ALA A 306 10.32 -0.62 55.21
N GLU A 307 10.33 0.70 55.04
CA GLU A 307 11.14 1.48 54.08
C GLU A 307 12.28 2.21 54.83
N PRO A 308 13.29 2.78 54.16
CA PRO A 308 13.94 2.34 52.92
C PRO A 308 15.48 2.37 53.05
N ALA A 309 16.19 1.62 52.20
CA ALA A 309 17.59 1.88 51.91
C ALA A 309 17.81 1.67 50.41
N GLU A 310 18.32 2.70 49.75
CA GLU A 310 18.76 2.68 48.36
C GLU A 310 19.78 1.55 48.15
N GLU A 311 19.42 0.59 47.34
CA GLU A 311 20.32 -0.40 46.76
C GLU A 311 19.92 -0.53 45.30
N THR A 312 20.88 -0.33 44.38
CA THR A 312 20.69 -0.58 42.95
C THR A 312 20.35 -2.05 42.78
N ALA A 313 19.05 -2.38 42.77
CA ALA A 313 18.57 -3.73 42.66
C ALA A 313 18.97 -4.29 41.30
N ALA A 314 19.71 -5.41 41.32
CA ALA A 314 19.80 -6.25 40.14
C ALA A 314 18.39 -6.68 39.74
N LEU A 315 18.01 -6.46 38.49
CA LEU A 315 16.69 -6.82 37.98
C LEU A 315 16.49 -8.34 38.10
N ASP A 316 15.29 -8.74 38.53
CA ASP A 316 14.93 -10.16 38.64
C ASP A 316 14.89 -10.79 37.23
N PRO A 317 15.74 -11.79 36.93
CA PRO A 317 15.76 -12.42 35.62
C PRO A 317 14.42 -13.04 35.20
N ALA A 318 13.63 -13.56 36.16
CA ALA A 318 12.32 -14.14 35.85
C ALA A 318 11.33 -13.05 35.40
N LEU A 319 11.36 -11.90 36.07
CA LEU A 319 10.53 -10.74 35.74
C LEU A 319 10.92 -10.13 34.37
N VAL A 320 12.22 -10.15 34.05
CA VAL A 320 12.72 -9.74 32.72
C VAL A 320 12.22 -10.69 31.61
N GLU A 321 12.22 -12.00 31.86
CA GLU A 321 11.70 -12.99 30.90
C GLU A 321 10.19 -12.84 30.67
N GLU A 322 9.41 -12.64 31.73
CA GLU A 322 7.98 -12.30 31.63
C GLU A 322 7.77 -10.99 30.86
N GLY A 323 8.60 -9.99 31.15
CA GLY A 323 8.60 -8.69 30.50
C GLY A 323 8.87 -8.76 29.01
N ALA A 324 9.78 -9.63 28.57
CA ALA A 324 10.01 -9.90 27.14
C ALA A 324 8.72 -10.42 26.47
N GLY A 325 7.94 -11.21 27.19
CA GLY A 325 6.64 -11.70 26.76
C GLY A 325 5.61 -10.59 26.57
N VAL A 326 5.54 -9.65 27.52
CA VAL A 326 4.65 -8.47 27.48
C VAL A 326 5.10 -7.48 26.40
N PHE A 327 6.41 -7.27 26.24
CA PHE A 327 7.00 -6.35 25.27
C PHE A 327 6.64 -6.68 23.81
N ARG A 328 6.21 -7.92 23.52
CA ARG A 328 5.64 -8.28 22.22
C ARG A 328 4.43 -7.42 21.81
N LYS A 329 3.73 -6.82 22.77
CA LYS A 329 2.65 -5.83 22.54
C LYS A 329 3.21 -4.47 22.10
N CYS A 330 4.48 -4.18 22.39
CA CYS A 330 5.17 -2.92 22.13
C CYS A 330 6.05 -2.97 20.86
N GLN A 331 6.53 -4.16 20.48
CA GLN A 331 7.55 -4.36 19.43
C GLN A 331 7.12 -3.92 18.01
N ALA A 332 5.82 -3.78 17.77
CA ALA A 332 5.29 -3.26 16.51
C ALA A 332 5.68 -1.79 16.33
N CYS A 333 5.64 -1.01 17.42
CA CYS A 333 5.89 0.42 17.40
C CYS A 333 7.27 0.81 17.92
N HIS A 334 7.84 0.03 18.84
CA HIS A 334 9.05 0.39 19.57
C HIS A 334 10.19 -0.61 19.36
N GLN A 335 11.40 -0.11 19.53
CA GLN A 335 12.62 -0.91 19.62
C GLN A 335 13.34 -0.61 20.93
N VAL A 336 14.03 -1.62 21.46
CA VAL A 336 14.89 -1.53 22.64
C VAL A 336 16.13 -2.41 22.40
N GLY A 337 17.27 -2.01 22.95
CA GLY A 337 18.55 -2.70 22.79
C GLY A 337 19.50 -2.05 21.78
N ASP A 338 20.62 -2.72 21.54
CA ASP A 338 21.68 -2.25 20.66
C ASP A 338 21.18 -2.00 19.23
N GLY A 339 21.36 -0.78 18.73
CA GLY A 339 20.97 -0.40 17.38
C GLY A 339 19.48 -0.08 17.21
N ALA A 340 18.72 0.10 18.30
CA ALA A 340 17.32 0.54 18.25
C ALA A 340 17.17 1.87 17.49
N THR A 341 16.16 1.95 16.63
CA THR A 341 15.81 3.17 15.87
C THR A 341 14.34 3.52 16.06
N ASN A 342 14.00 4.80 15.89
CA ASN A 342 12.61 5.28 15.84
C ASN A 342 11.81 4.55 14.74
N ARG A 343 10.55 4.23 15.03
CA ARG A 343 9.56 3.65 14.09
C ARG A 343 8.24 4.43 14.18
N VAL A 344 7.11 3.74 14.34
CA VAL A 344 5.81 4.35 14.68
C VAL A 344 5.92 5.05 16.04
N GLY A 345 6.63 4.44 17.01
CA GLY A 345 7.02 5.06 18.28
C GLY A 345 8.54 5.31 18.37
N PRO A 346 8.99 6.12 19.34
CA PRO A 346 10.42 6.36 19.58
C PRO A 346 11.12 5.10 20.11
N GLU A 347 12.44 5.03 19.99
CA GLU A 347 13.22 4.00 20.69
C GLU A 347 13.13 4.15 22.23
N LEU A 348 13.31 3.04 22.95
CA LEU A 348 13.05 2.96 24.40
C LEU A 348 14.32 2.74 25.25
N ASN A 349 15.51 3.00 24.72
CA ASN A 349 16.75 2.87 25.47
C ASN A 349 16.92 3.99 26.50
N GLY A 350 17.43 3.65 27.67
CA GLY A 350 17.60 4.59 28.79
C GLY A 350 16.30 5.29 29.16
N LEU A 351 15.17 4.58 29.17
CA LEU A 351 13.85 5.20 29.37
C LEU A 351 13.70 5.77 30.79
N MET A 352 14.34 5.17 31.78
CA MET A 352 14.18 5.55 33.19
C MET A 352 14.98 6.83 33.51
N GLY A 353 14.29 7.85 34.00
CA GLY A 353 14.87 9.16 34.29
C GLY A 353 15.13 10.04 33.06
N ARG A 354 14.83 9.54 31.86
CA ARG A 354 14.91 10.32 30.62
C ARG A 354 13.80 11.36 30.56
N VAL A 355 14.12 12.53 30.02
CA VAL A 355 13.13 13.60 29.81
C VAL A 355 12.02 13.08 28.90
N VAL A 356 10.78 13.29 29.31
CA VAL A 356 9.60 12.89 28.54
C VAL A 356 9.64 13.61 27.18
N GLY A 357 9.39 12.90 26.08
CA GLY A 357 9.32 13.52 24.76
C GLY A 357 10.66 14.00 24.18
N SER A 358 11.79 13.39 24.56
CA SER A 358 13.14 13.92 24.24
C SER A 358 14.00 13.07 23.30
N VAL A 359 13.48 12.00 22.70
CA VAL A 359 14.26 11.19 21.73
C VAL A 359 14.50 11.99 20.46
N ASP A 360 15.78 12.12 20.10
CA ASP A 360 16.20 12.85 18.90
C ASP A 360 15.60 12.24 17.62
N GLY A 361 15.11 13.11 16.74
CA GLY A 361 14.56 12.71 15.44
C GLY A 361 13.19 12.02 15.48
N PHE A 362 12.50 12.00 16.63
CA PHE A 362 11.11 11.56 16.72
C PHE A 362 10.14 12.75 16.81
N ASN A 363 9.04 12.69 16.07
CA ASN A 363 8.01 13.74 16.07
C ASN A 363 6.94 13.45 17.14
N TYR A 364 7.16 14.00 18.33
CA TYR A 364 6.21 13.88 19.45
C TYR A 364 4.93 14.69 19.22
N SER A 365 3.85 14.29 19.90
CA SER A 365 2.63 15.10 19.97
C SER A 365 2.77 16.26 20.94
N ASN A 366 1.87 17.25 20.85
CA ASN A 366 1.90 18.46 21.68
C ASN A 366 1.94 18.15 23.18
N GLY A 367 1.15 17.16 23.63
CA GLY A 367 1.14 16.75 25.04
C GLY A 367 2.49 16.21 25.53
N PHE A 368 3.32 15.65 24.64
CA PHE A 368 4.69 15.24 24.96
C PHE A 368 5.68 16.39 24.86
N ALA A 369 5.51 17.28 23.88
CA ALA A 369 6.34 18.48 23.74
C ALA A 369 6.22 19.42 24.95
N ASP A 370 5.02 19.57 25.49
CA ASP A 370 4.77 20.38 26.69
C ASP A 370 5.46 19.78 27.93
N ALA A 371 5.43 18.46 28.09
CA ALA A 371 6.13 17.78 29.17
C ALA A 371 7.66 17.86 29.03
N ALA A 372 8.17 17.77 27.80
CA ALA A 372 9.58 18.00 27.52
C ALA A 372 9.99 19.42 27.92
N ALA A 373 9.19 20.43 27.56
CA ALA A 373 9.42 21.82 27.92
C ALA A 373 9.32 22.09 29.43
N ALA A 374 8.45 21.35 30.14
CA ALA A 374 8.34 21.37 31.59
C ALA A 374 9.48 20.63 32.31
N GLY A 375 10.30 19.86 31.58
CA GLY A 375 11.40 19.06 32.14
C GLY A 375 10.90 17.84 32.92
N GLU A 376 9.72 17.32 32.59
CA GLU A 376 9.21 16.07 33.16
C GLU A 376 10.15 14.91 32.79
N VAL A 377 10.37 14.00 33.73
CA VAL A 377 11.18 12.79 33.53
C VAL A 377 10.33 11.56 33.75
N TRP A 378 10.65 10.50 33.01
CA TRP A 378 10.03 9.20 33.22
C TRP A 378 10.50 8.59 34.55
N THR A 379 9.55 8.30 35.43
CA THR A 379 9.78 7.51 36.64
C THR A 379 9.01 6.20 36.51
N ALA A 380 9.24 5.25 37.42
CA ALA A 380 8.51 3.98 37.39
C ALA A 380 7.00 4.23 37.57
N GLU A 381 6.66 5.18 38.44
CA GLU A 381 5.28 5.58 38.71
C GLU A 381 4.63 6.28 37.52
N SER A 382 5.30 7.25 36.89
CA SER A 382 4.72 7.96 35.74
C SER A 382 4.64 7.08 34.50
N LEU A 383 5.57 6.14 34.32
CA LEU A 383 5.46 5.12 33.29
C LEU A 383 4.34 4.13 33.57
N ALA A 384 4.17 3.67 34.82
CA ALA A 384 3.08 2.76 35.17
C ALA A 384 1.70 3.40 34.95
N GLU A 385 1.52 4.66 35.35
CA GLU A 385 0.29 5.42 35.09
C GLU A 385 0.04 5.56 33.58
N PHE A 386 1.07 5.95 32.83
CA PHE A 386 0.96 6.11 31.38
C PHE A 386 0.64 4.78 30.68
N LEU A 387 1.30 3.68 31.04
CA LEU A 387 1.07 2.37 30.45
C LEU A 387 -0.29 1.78 30.80
N THR A 388 -0.91 2.19 31.93
CA THR A 388 -2.26 1.76 32.30
C THR A 388 -3.32 2.31 31.36
N ASN A 389 -3.23 3.60 31.01
CA ASN A 389 -4.13 4.24 30.06
C ASN A 389 -3.45 5.47 29.42
N PRO A 390 -2.74 5.28 28.30
CA PRO A 390 -1.97 6.35 27.67
C PRO A 390 -2.78 7.58 27.33
N ARG A 391 -3.97 7.39 26.76
CA ARG A 391 -4.86 8.47 26.32
C ARG A 391 -5.32 9.34 27.48
N GLN A 392 -5.64 8.69 28.61
CA GLN A 392 -6.08 9.40 29.80
C GLN A 392 -4.92 10.08 30.52
N ALA A 393 -3.78 9.40 30.62
CA ALA A 393 -2.59 9.91 31.30
C ALA A 393 -1.96 11.09 30.54
N ARG A 394 -2.05 11.10 29.21
CA ARG A 394 -1.55 12.18 28.36
C ARG A 394 -2.48 12.44 27.19
N ALA A 395 -3.37 13.42 27.38
CA ALA A 395 -4.20 13.94 26.30
C ALA A 395 -3.31 14.39 25.13
N GLY A 396 -3.73 14.11 23.90
CA GLY A 396 -2.89 14.42 22.74
C GLY A 396 -1.94 13.28 22.35
N THR A 397 -1.87 12.16 23.09
CA THR A 397 -0.80 11.17 22.87
C THR A 397 -0.91 10.47 21.52
N LYS A 398 0.21 10.43 20.79
CA LYS A 398 0.33 9.66 19.54
C LYS A 398 0.34 8.14 19.71
N MET A 399 0.46 7.67 20.95
CA MET A 399 0.49 6.24 21.29
C MET A 399 -0.94 5.68 21.40
N SER A 400 -1.47 5.17 20.29
CA SER A 400 -2.78 4.48 20.22
C SER A 400 -2.69 3.06 20.81
N PHE A 401 -2.42 2.98 22.12
CA PHE A 401 -2.37 1.74 22.87
C PHE A 401 -3.46 1.73 23.93
N ALA A 402 -4.25 0.65 24.00
CA ALA A 402 -5.37 0.52 24.93
C ALA A 402 -4.95 0.49 26.41
N GLY A 403 -3.68 0.21 26.69
CA GLY A 403 -3.11 0.13 28.03
C GLY A 403 -2.97 -1.30 28.58
N LEU A 404 -2.08 -1.46 29.56
CA LEU A 404 -1.89 -2.67 30.34
C LEU A 404 -2.74 -2.59 31.60
N ARG A 405 -3.65 -3.55 31.80
CA ARG A 405 -4.57 -3.55 32.96
C ARG A 405 -3.99 -4.23 34.20
N ASP A 406 -2.95 -5.03 34.02
CA ASP A 406 -2.31 -5.78 35.10
C ASP A 406 -1.02 -5.06 35.53
N GLN A 407 -0.89 -4.81 36.83
CA GLN A 407 0.31 -4.19 37.39
C GLN A 407 1.54 -5.10 37.23
N ALA A 408 1.36 -6.42 37.30
CA ALA A 408 2.44 -7.37 37.09
C ALA A 408 3.01 -7.27 35.65
N ASP A 409 2.13 -7.11 34.64
CA ASP A 409 2.56 -6.90 33.25
C ASP A 409 3.36 -5.60 33.09
N ILE A 410 2.96 -4.53 33.80
CA ILE A 410 3.65 -3.23 33.79
C ILE A 410 5.04 -3.37 34.43
N ASP A 411 5.11 -3.97 35.61
CA ASP A 411 6.38 -4.15 36.33
C ASP A 411 7.35 -5.02 35.51
N ALA A 412 6.82 -6.08 34.88
CA ALA A 412 7.57 -6.97 34.01
C ALA A 412 8.12 -6.25 32.77
N VAL A 413 7.29 -5.51 32.02
CA VAL A 413 7.75 -4.82 30.80
C VAL A 413 8.76 -3.72 31.11
N LEU A 414 8.62 -3.03 32.25
CA LEU A 414 9.60 -2.03 32.68
C LEU A 414 10.95 -2.66 33.05
N ALA A 415 10.94 -3.81 33.74
CA ALA A 415 12.15 -4.56 34.03
C ALA A 415 12.86 -5.00 32.74
N TYR A 416 12.09 -5.49 31.75
CA TYR A 416 12.65 -5.86 30.45
C TYR A 416 13.26 -4.67 29.71
N ILE A 417 12.55 -3.55 29.58
CA ILE A 417 13.05 -2.34 28.91
C ILE A 417 14.34 -1.84 29.58
N GLN A 418 14.39 -1.83 30.92
CA GLN A 418 15.59 -1.41 31.65
C GLN A 418 16.76 -2.38 31.46
N SER A 419 16.49 -3.69 31.32
CA SER A 419 17.53 -4.69 31.10
C SER A 419 18.16 -4.61 29.69
N GLU A 420 17.34 -4.41 28.65
CA GLU A 420 17.80 -4.38 27.26
C GLU A 420 18.27 -2.98 26.84
N GLY A 421 17.57 -1.94 27.29
CA GLY A 421 17.80 -0.56 26.87
C GLY A 421 18.79 0.21 27.76
N GLY A 422 19.22 -0.38 28.87
CA GLY A 422 20.01 0.31 29.89
C GLY A 422 19.18 1.28 30.76
N MET A 423 19.84 1.84 31.77
CA MET A 423 19.26 2.85 32.67
C MET A 423 19.15 4.21 32.01
#